data_AF-A0A3M1DR91-F1
#
_entry.id   AF-A0A3M1DR91-F1
#
_cell.length_a   1.000
_cell.length_b   1.000
_cell.length_c   1.000
_cell.angle_alpha   90.00
_cell.angle_beta   90.00
_cell.angle_gamma   90.00
#
_symmetry.space_group_name_H-M   'P 1'
#
loop_
_entity.id
_entity.type
_entity.pdbx_description
1 polymer ?
#
loop_
_entity_poly.entity_id
_entity_poly.type
_entity_poly.pdbx_seq_one_letter_code
_entity_poly.pdbx_strand_id
1 'polypeptide(L)' 'MDELPEPLRERLQNSRAETFYREFFCRLNEEPFAVLYADVPSRPNVPVNVLVGLEFLKAANGWTDEEMYNEFCYN' A
#
# COMPACT_ATOMS: atom_id res chain seq x y z
N MET A 1 11.57 -6.79 9.84
CA MET A 1 12.29 -5.59 9.31
C MET A 1 13.78 -5.65 9.59
N ASP A 2 14.27 -6.52 10.49
CA ASP A 2 15.70 -6.66 10.78
C ASP A 2 16.54 -7.39 9.73
N GLU A 3 15.90 -8.01 8.73
CA GLU A 3 16.58 -8.77 7.67
C GLU A 3 16.91 -7.95 6.42
N LEU A 4 16.62 -6.64 6.40
CA LEU A 4 16.90 -5.79 5.25
C LEU A 4 18.30 -5.15 5.34
N PRO A 5 19.07 -5.08 4.25
CA PRO A 5 20.36 -4.40 4.21
C PRO A 5 20.24 -2.93 4.67
N GLU A 6 21.22 -2.42 5.44
CA GLU A 6 21.24 -1.03 5.96
C GLU A 6 20.77 0.05 4.96
N PRO A 7 21.26 0.09 3.70
CA PRO A 7 20.87 1.13 2.75
C PRO A 7 19.39 1.10 2.39
N LEU A 8 18.80 -0.09 2.35
CA LEU A 8 17.37 -0.27 2.07
C LEU A 8 16.53 0.16 3.28
N ARG A 9 17.04 -0.11 4.48
CA ARG A 9 16.41 0.25 5.76
C ARG A 9 16.37 1.77 5.93
N GLU A 10 17.48 2.46 5.65
CA GLU A 10 17.53 3.93 5.66
C GLU A 10 16.61 4.54 4.59
N ARG A 11 16.53 3.95 3.39
CA ARG A 11 15.62 4.43 2.35
C ARG A 11 14.16 4.25 2.74
N LEU A 12 13.81 3.13 3.39
CA LEU A 12 12.48 2.85 3.91
C LEU A 12 12.11 3.79 5.07
N GLN A 13 13.03 4.03 6.00
CA GLN A 13 12.83 4.95 7.13
C GLN A 13 12.68 6.41 6.68
N ASN A 14 13.42 6.82 5.64
CA ASN A 14 13.27 8.14 5.03
C ASN A 14 12.08 8.23 4.07
N SER A 15 11.50 7.09 3.68
CA SER A 15 10.30 7.05 2.85
C SER A 15 9.04 7.16 3.71
N ARG A 16 8.00 7.77 3.14
CA ARG A 16 6.66 7.75 3.77
C ARG A 16 6.07 6.33 3.84
N ALA A 17 6.69 5.32 3.20
CA ALA A 17 6.14 3.97 3.09
C ALA A 17 6.03 3.24 4.44
N GLU A 18 7.02 3.37 5.33
CA GLU A 18 6.95 2.73 6.66
C GLU A 18 5.81 3.33 7.50
N THR A 19 5.68 4.65 7.47
CA THR A 19 4.59 5.35 8.17
C THR A 19 3.23 4.99 7.56
N PHE A 20 3.13 4.91 6.24
CA PHE A 20 1.91 4.48 5.56
C PHE A 20 1.52 3.06 5.97
N TYR A 21 2.47 2.13 5.97
CA TYR A 21 2.21 0.76 6.41
C TYR A 21 1.69 0.68 7.85
N ARG A 22 2.36 1.35 8.79
CA ARG A 22 2.01 1.27 10.21
C ARG A 22 0.72 2.03 10.54
N GLU A 23 0.53 3.22 9.96
CA GLU A 23 -0.56 4.12 10.34
C GLU A 23 -1.82 3.89 9.50
N PHE A 24 -1.70 3.36 8.28
CA PHE A 24 -2.82 3.04 7.40
C PHE A 24 -3.10 1.54 7.35
N PHE A 25 -2.23 0.73 6.75
CA PHE A 25 -2.51 -0.70 6.52
C PHE A 25 -2.76 -1.47 7.83
N CYS A 26 -1.88 -1.32 8.84
CA CYS A 26 -2.06 -2.03 10.12
C CYS A 26 -3.30 -1.60 10.92
N ARG A 27 -3.96 -0.49 10.55
CA ARG A 27 -5.15 0.03 11.24
C ARG A 27 -6.41 -0.06 10.40
N LEU A 28 -6.30 -0.47 9.14
CA LEU A 28 -7.43 -0.61 8.23
C LEU A 28 -8.31 -1.77 8.70
N ASN A 29 -9.61 -1.51 8.90
CA ASN A 29 -10.57 -2.59 9.04
C ASN A 29 -10.79 -3.22 7.65
N GLU A 30 -10.20 -4.39 7.40
CA GLU A 30 -10.30 -5.08 6.12
C GLU A 30 -11.64 -5.83 5.93
N GLU A 31 -12.45 -5.98 6.97
CA GLU A 31 -13.73 -6.72 6.93
C GLU A 31 -14.67 -6.31 5.78
N PRO A 32 -14.88 -5.00 5.48
CA PRO A 32 -15.71 -4.59 4.36
C PRO A 32 -15.13 -4.95 2.98
N PHE A 33 -13.83 -5.21 2.91
CA PHE A 33 -13.10 -5.51 1.68
C PHE A 33 -12.85 -7.01 1.51
N ALA A 34 -13.41 -7.87 2.38
CA ALA A 34 -13.26 -9.32 2.30
C ALA A 34 -13.72 -9.89 0.94
N VAL A 35 -14.65 -9.21 0.24
CA VAL A 35 -15.07 -9.57 -1.12
C VAL A 35 -13.95 -9.47 -2.17
N LEU A 36 -12.90 -8.70 -1.88
CA LEU A 36 -11.73 -8.56 -2.74
C LEU A 36 -10.66 -9.61 -2.44
N TYR A 37 -10.84 -10.46 -1.42
CA TYR A 37 -9.86 -11.48 -1.10
C TYR A 37 -9.80 -12.56 -2.17
N ALA A 38 -8.58 -13.02 -2.45
CA ALA A 38 -8.38 -14.13 -3.37
C ALA A 38 -8.65 -15.48 -2.67
N ASP A 39 -9.49 -16.33 -3.29
CA ASP A 39 -9.81 -17.69 -2.80
C ASP A 39 -8.69 -18.72 -3.05
N VAL A 40 -7.62 -18.32 -3.73
CA VAL A 40 -6.47 -19.18 -4.03
C VAL A 40 -5.42 -19.11 -2.91
N PRO A 41 -4.64 -20.19 -2.66
CA PRO A 41 -3.56 -20.18 -1.68
C PRO A 41 -2.48 -19.16 -2.09
N SER A 42 -2.60 -17.95 -1.56
CA SER A 42 -1.74 -16.80 -1.83
C SER A 42 -1.80 -15.84 -0.64
N ARG A 43 -1.29 -14.61 -0.77
CA ARG A 43 -1.57 -13.52 0.17
C ARG A 43 -2.97 -12.97 -0.17
N PRO A 44 -4.03 -13.37 0.56
CA PRO A 44 -5.41 -13.16 0.10
C PRO A 44 -5.79 -11.68 0.05
N ASN A 45 -5.15 -10.83 0.86
CA ASN A 45 -5.44 -9.41 0.97
C ASN A 45 -4.63 -8.52 0.01
N VAL A 46 -3.87 -9.08 -0.94
CA VAL A 46 -3.13 -8.28 -1.92
C VAL A 46 -4.03 -7.30 -2.68
N PRO A 47 -5.23 -7.69 -3.15
CA PRO A 47 -6.13 -6.75 -3.82
C PRO A 47 -6.57 -5.59 -2.93
N VAL A 48 -6.75 -5.83 -1.62
CA VAL A 48 -7.06 -4.78 -0.65
C VAL A 48 -5.88 -3.83 -0.49
N ASN A 49 -4.68 -4.37 -0.28
CA ASN A 49 -3.47 -3.58 -0.11
C ASN A 49 -3.18 -2.69 -1.33
N VAL A 50 -3.43 -3.20 -2.53
CA VAL A 50 -3.19 -2.46 -3.78
C VAL A 50 -4.32 -1.47 -4.05
N LEU A 51 -5.57 -1.93 -4.14
CA LEU A 51 -6.68 -1.08 -4.59
C LEU A 51 -7.06 -0.03 -3.54
N VAL A 52 -7.17 -0.42 -2.27
CA VAL A 52 -7.53 0.51 -1.20
C VAL A 52 -6.36 1.44 -0.87
N GLY A 53 -5.13 0.92 -0.93
CA GLY A 53 -3.91 1.73 -0.79
C GLY A 53 -3.81 2.81 -1.86
N LEU A 54 -4.03 2.46 -3.13
CA LEU A 54 -4.01 3.41 -4.25
C LEU A 54 -5.12 4.44 -4.15
N GLU A 55 -6.33 4.03 -3.77
CA GLU A 55 -7.44 4.98 -3.63
C GLU A 55 -7.18 6.00 -2.51
N PHE A 56 -6.57 5.57 -1.40
CA PHE A 56 -6.16 6.50 -0.35
C PHE A 56 -5.05 7.44 -0.84
N LEU A 57 -4.03 6.94 -1.52
CA LEU A 57 -2.93 7.76 -2.05
C LEU A 57 -3.45 8.78 -3.08
N LYS A 58 -4.38 8.37 -3.93
CA LYS A 58 -5.07 9.26 -4.87
C LYS A 58 -5.75 10.40 -4.14
N ALA A 59 -6.59 10.08 -3.14
CA ALA A 59 -7.31 11.08 -2.36
C ALA A 59 -6.36 12.00 -1.55
N ALA A 60 -5.33 11.43 -0.92
CA ALA A 60 -4.38 12.17 -0.09
C ALA A 60 -3.53 13.17 -0.88
N ASN A 61 -3.25 12.87 -2.15
CA ASN A 61 -2.49 13.76 -3.04
C ASN A 61 -3.38 14.60 -3.96
N GLY A 62 -4.69 14.40 -3.95
CA GLY A 62 -5.62 15.10 -4.84
C GLY A 62 -5.47 14.71 -6.31
N TRP A 63 -5.02 13.50 -6.59
CA TRP A 63 -4.78 13.00 -7.94
C TRP A 63 -6.07 12.64 -8.66
N THR A 64 -6.02 12.77 -9.99
CA THR A 64 -6.93 12.09 -10.90
C THR A 64 -6.58 10.60 -11.02
N ASP A 65 -7.49 9.79 -11.58
CA ASP A 65 -7.21 8.37 -11.82
C ASP A 65 -6.03 8.17 -12.78
N GLU A 66 -5.86 9.06 -13.77
CA GLU A 66 -4.73 9.03 -14.71
C GLU A 66 -3.40 9.33 -14.02
N GLU A 67 -3.36 10.36 -13.17
CA GLU A 67 -2.17 10.69 -12.38
C GLU A 67 -1.82 9.56 -11.40
N MET A 68 -2.81 9.00 -10.69
CA MET A 68 -2.58 7.85 -9.82
C MET A 68 -2.02 6.66 -10.59
N TYR A 69 -2.55 6.37 -11.79
CA TYR A 69 -2.06 5.28 -12.62
C TYR A 69 -0.61 5.52 -13.07
N ASN A 70 -0.30 6.73 -13.51
CA ASN A 70 1.07 7.10 -13.88
C ASN A 70 2.04 6.97 -12.70
N GLU A 71 1.66 7.47 -11.53
CA GLU A 71 2.46 7.37 -10.31
C GLU A 71 2.67 5.90 -9.90
N PHE A 72 1.66 5.04 -10.00
CA PHE A 72 1.78 3.61 -9.72
C PHE A 72 2.72 2.88 -10.69
N CYS A 73 2.73 3.28 -11.97
CA CYS A 73 3.54 2.61 -12.98
C CYS A 73 5.02 3.04 -12.98
N TYR A 74 5.33 4.27 -12.54
CA TYR A 74 6.62 4.90 -12.83
C TYR A 74 7.39 5.45 -11.61
N ASN A 75 6.81 5.42 -10.39
CA ASN A 75 7.48 5.87 -9.14
C ASN A 75 7.57 4.75 -8.08
#